data_AF-A0A7V4AM37-F1
#
_entry.id   AF-A0A7V4AM37-F1
#
_cell.length_a   1.000
_cell.length_b   1.000
_cell.length_c   1.000
_cell.angle_alpha   90.00
_cell.angle_beta   90.00
_cell.angle_gamma   90.00
#
_symmetry.space_group_name_H-M   'P 1'
#
loop_
_entity.id
_entity.type
_entity.pdbx_description
1 polymer ?
#
loop_
_entity_poly.entity_id
_entity_poly.type
_entity_poly.pdbx_seq_one_letter_code
_entity_poly.pdbx_strand_id
1 'polypeptide(L)' 'IIPCGLKGKGVTSLEKLLGRKVPMPEVKERVVQAFAEVFGLVPRYREERHEAQV' A
#
# COMPACT_ATOMS: atom_id res chain seq x y z
N ILE A 1 -5.15 14.72 13.88
CA ILE A 1 -5.45 13.58 14.77
C ILE A 1 -4.46 13.57 15.94
N ILE A 2 -4.90 13.25 17.16
CA ILE A 2 -3.98 13.00 18.30
C ILE A 2 -4.21 11.54 18.71
N PRO A 3 -3.28 10.62 18.38
CA PRO A 3 -3.46 9.22 18.72
C PRO A 3 -3.34 9.03 20.25
N CYS A 4 -4.21 8.21 20.82
CA CYS A 4 -4.13 7.77 22.21
C CYS A 4 -3.15 6.58 22.36
N GLY A 5 -2.51 6.42 23.53
CA GLY A 5 -1.64 5.28 23.86
C GLY A 5 -0.12 5.56 23.87
N LEU A 6 0.68 4.47 23.73
CA LEU A 6 2.15 4.49 23.79
C LEU A 6 2.73 5.37 22.67
N LYS A 7 3.40 6.46 23.05
CA LYS A 7 4.06 7.38 22.13
C LYS A 7 5.41 6.80 21.70
N GLY A 8 5.61 6.63 20.39
CA GLY A 8 6.90 6.21 19.85
C GLY A 8 7.05 6.56 18.37
N LYS A 9 8.00 7.45 18.07
CA LYS A 9 8.50 7.89 16.75
C LYS A 9 7.44 8.50 15.80
N GLY A 10 7.88 9.39 14.93
CA GLY A 10 7.02 10.06 13.94
C GLY A 10 6.57 9.13 12.81
N VAL A 11 5.75 9.66 11.91
CA VAL A 11 5.30 8.94 10.69
C VAL A 11 6.35 9.02 9.57
N THR A 12 6.28 8.07 8.64
CA THR A 12 7.06 8.08 7.39
C THR A 12 6.22 7.56 6.22
N SER A 13 6.77 7.62 5.02
CA SER A 13 6.18 7.08 3.79
C SER A 13 7.28 6.57 2.86
N LEU A 14 6.92 5.78 1.85
CA LEU A 14 7.86 5.40 0.78
C LEU A 14 8.42 6.63 0.07
N GLU A 15 7.61 7.66 -0.14
CA GLU A 15 8.05 8.91 -0.75
C GLU A 15 9.15 9.60 0.06
N LYS A 16 8.99 9.68 1.39
CA LYS A 16 9.98 10.28 2.28
C LYS A 16 11.28 9.49 2.32
N LEU A 17 11.18 8.15 2.35
CA LEU A 17 12.36 7.28 2.43
C LEU A 17 13.13 7.20 1.12
N LEU A 18 12.43 7.25 -0.02
CA LEU A 18 13.04 7.11 -1.35
C LEU A 18 13.33 8.45 -2.04
N GLY A 19 12.86 9.57 -1.48
CA GLY A 19 13.01 10.91 -2.07
C GLY A 19 12.21 11.12 -3.36
N ARG A 20 11.22 10.27 -3.67
CA ARG A 20 10.39 10.35 -4.87
C ARG A 20 9.01 9.74 -4.66
N LYS A 21 8.00 10.23 -5.39
CA LYS A 21 6.68 9.59 -5.41
C LYS A 21 6.79 8.16 -5.96
N VAL A 22 6.02 7.26 -5.37
CA VAL A 22 5.85 5.88 -5.86
C VAL A 22 4.47 5.80 -6.50
N PRO A 23 4.35 5.36 -7.77
CA PRO A 23 3.06 5.23 -8.44
C PRO A 23 2.12 4.32 -7.66
N MET A 24 0.93 4.80 -7.31
CA MET A 24 -0.05 4.01 -6.56
C MET A 24 -0.47 2.70 -7.26
N PRO A 25 -0.57 2.62 -8.61
CA PRO A 25 -0.79 1.35 -9.30
C PRO A 25 0.29 0.30 -8.99
N GLU A 26 1.57 0.70 -8.96
CA GLU A 26 2.69 -0.18 -8.60
C GLU A 26 2.57 -0.66 -7.15
N VAL A 27 2.25 0.24 -6.22
CA VAL A 27 2.07 -0.12 -4.80
C VAL A 27 0.93 -1.13 -4.65
N LYS A 28 -0.21 -0.91 -5.31
CA LYS A 28 -1.37 -1.82 -5.27
C LYS A 28 -1.00 -3.21 -5.79
N GLU A 29 -0.28 -3.28 -6.92
CA GLU A 29 0.16 -4.54 -7.49
C GLU A 29 1.10 -5.30 -6.54
N ARG A 30 2.14 -4.63 -6.01
CA ARG A 30 3.09 -5.26 -5.08
C ARG A 30 2.43 -5.74 -3.79
N VAL A 31 1.45 -4.99 -3.26
CA VAL A 31 0.70 -5.40 -2.06
C VAL A 31 -0.16 -6.63 -2.33
N VAL A 32 -0.84 -6.71 -3.49
CA VAL A 32 -1.64 -7.89 -3.86
C VAL A 32 -0.76 -9.14 -3.97
N GLN A 33 0.42 -9.02 -4.60
CA GLN A 33 1.35 -10.15 -4.73
C GLN A 33 1.88 -10.61 -3.37
N ALA A 34 2.33 -9.68 -2.52
CA ALA A 34 2.80 -10.02 -1.18
C ALA A 34 1.71 -10.68 -0.33
N PHE A 35 0.45 -10.22 -0.45
CA PHE A 35 -0.67 -10.84 0.23
C PHE A 35 -0.93 -12.25 -0.30
N ALA A 36 -0.97 -12.43 -1.62
CA ALA A 36 -1.13 -13.75 -2.24
C ALA A 36 -0.05 -14.74 -1.79
N GLU A 37 1.21 -14.29 -1.72
CA GLU A 37 2.35 -15.09 -1.24
C GLU A 37 2.17 -15.52 0.23
N VAL A 38 1.91 -14.57 1.13
CA VAL A 38 1.76 -14.84 2.57
C VAL A 38 0.61 -15.80 2.85
N PHE A 39 -0.49 -15.68 2.11
CA PHE A 39 -1.69 -16.48 2.34
C PHE A 39 -1.78 -17.73 1.44
N GLY A 40 -0.83 -17.96 0.54
CA GLY A 40 -0.83 -19.10 -0.38
C GLY A 40 -2.02 -19.10 -1.35
N LEU A 41 -2.45 -17.92 -1.81
CA LEU A 41 -3.61 -17.72 -2.68
C LEU A 41 -3.19 -17.28 -4.09
N VAL A 42 -4.07 -17.45 -5.06
CA VAL A 42 -3.88 -16.92 -6.42
C VAL A 42 -4.78 -15.69 -6.62
N PRO A 43 -4.23 -14.50 -6.90
CA PRO A 43 -5.04 -13.30 -7.08
C PRO A 43 -5.91 -13.41 -8.35
N ARG A 44 -7.15 -12.95 -8.24
CA ARG A 44 -8.10 -12.84 -9.37
C ARG A 44 -8.47 -11.38 -9.56
N TYR A 45 -8.29 -10.87 -10.76
CA TYR A 45 -8.71 -9.52 -11.13
C TYR A 45 -10.05 -9.62 -11.86
N ARG A 46 -11.03 -8.81 -11.44
CA ARG A 46 -12.29 -8.63 -12.19
C ARG A 46 -12.06 -7.50 -13.19
N GLU A 47 -12.47 -7.70 -14.44
CA GLU A 47 -12.37 -6.70 -15.50
C GLU A 47 -13.41 -5.59 -15.35
N GLU A 48 -13.32 -4.79 -14.28
CA GLU A 48 -13.96 -3.49 -14.22
C GLU A 48 -12.96 -2.51 -13.63
N ARG A 49 -12.25 -1.81 -14.52
CA ARG A 49 -11.51 -0.62 -14.12
C ARG A 49 -12.53 0.44 -13.76
N HIS A 50 -12.44 1.02 -12.58
CA HIS A 50 -12.43 2.47 -12.44
C HIS A 50 -11.54 2.83 -11.26
N GLU A 51 -10.61 3.71 -11.56
CA GLU A 51 -9.70 4.35 -10.64
C GLU A 51 -10.50 5.01 -9.53
N ALA A 52 -10.42 4.48 -8.31
CA ALA A 52 -10.47 5.36 -7.15
C ALA A 52 -9.14 6.14 -7.17
N GLN A 53 -9.15 7.20 -7.97
CA GLN A 53 -8.17 8.28 -7.94
C GLN A 53 -8.39 8.95 -6.58
N VAL A 54 -7.43 8.76 -5.67
CA VAL A 54 -7.35 9.48 -4.39
C VAL A 54 -6.46 10.69 -4.60
#